data_AF-A0A2E8JW91-F1
#
_entry.id   AF-A0A2E8JW91-F1
#
_cell.length_a   1.000
_cell.length_b   1.000
_cell.length_c   1.000
_cell.angle_alpha   90.00
_cell.angle_beta   90.00
_cell.angle_gamma   90.00
#
_symmetry.space_group_name_H-M   'P 1'
#
loop_
_entity.id
_entity.type
_entity.pdbx_description
1 polymer ?
#
loop_
_entity_poly.entity_id
_entity_poly.type
_entity_poly.pdbx_seq_one_letter_code
_entity_poly.pdbx_strand_id
1 'polypeptide(L)' 'MHLPEGWKEIDGRLMCEFEFGDFEQAKNFVDQISQLFQVHNHHADVHFGWGYVVLELMTHDQQAITELDLNLADAINELR' A
#
# COMPACT_ATOMS: atom_id res chain seq x y z
N MET A 1 -11.92 -13.70 -4.18
CA MET A 1 -10.70 -12.91 -3.93
C MET A 1 -10.71 -12.57 -2.44
N HIS A 2 -9.65 -12.91 -1.71
CA HIS A 2 -9.50 -12.49 -0.33
C HIS A 2 -8.89 -11.09 -0.36
N LEU A 3 -9.47 -10.15 0.40
CA LEU A 3 -8.88 -8.82 0.58
C LEU A 3 -7.99 -8.89 1.84
N PRO A 4 -6.74 -8.41 1.77
CA PRO A 4 -5.88 -8.28 2.94
C PRO A 4 -6.55 -7.44 4.03
N GLU A 5 -6.28 -7.74 5.30
CA GLU A 5 -6.90 -7.03 6.42
C GLU A 5 -6.66 -5.52 6.34
N GLY A 6 -7.73 -4.72 6.47
CA GLY A 6 -7.65 -3.25 6.41
C GLY A 6 -7.65 -2.67 4.99
N TRP A 7 -7.53 -3.50 3.95
CA TRP A 7 -7.61 -3.08 2.55
C TRP A 7 -9.03 -3.16 2.00
N LYS A 8 -9.36 -2.26 1.07
CA LYS A 8 -10.68 -2.18 0.42
C LYS A 8 -10.50 -1.99 -1.07
N GLU A 9 -11.42 -2.55 -1.85
CA GLU A 9 -11.55 -2.20 -3.26
C GLU A 9 -12.37 -0.91 -3.40
N ILE A 10 -11.78 0.11 -4.01
CA ILE A 10 -12.41 1.41 -4.26
C ILE A 10 -12.05 1.80 -5.70
N ASP A 11 -13.06 2.01 -6.55
CA ASP A 11 -12.91 2.43 -7.95
C ASP A 11 -11.89 1.60 -8.75
N GLY A 12 -11.88 0.27 -8.53
CA GLY A 12 -10.97 -0.67 -9.21
C GLY A 12 -9.53 -0.64 -8.70
N ARG A 13 -9.29 -0.05 -7.53
CA ARG A 13 -7.99 0.01 -6.85
C ARG A 13 -8.08 -0.62 -5.47
N LEU A 14 -7.01 -1.25 -5.04
CA LEU A 14 -6.88 -1.78 -3.69
C LEU A 14 -6.27 -0.68 -2.81
N MET A 15 -7.03 -0.19 -1.82
CA MET A 15 -6.65 0.96 -1.00
C MET A 15 -6.60 0.63 0.49
N CYS A 16 -5.64 1.23 1.21
CA CYS A 16 -5.55 1.17 2.67
C CYS A 16 -4.99 2.48 3.24
N GLU A 17 -5.39 2.80 4.47
CA GLU A 17 -4.93 3.96 5.23
C GLU A 17 -4.31 3.51 6.55
N PHE A 18 -3.15 4.09 6.86
CA PHE A 18 -2.40 3.88 8.09
C PHE A 18 -2.29 5.21 8.83
N GLU A 19 -2.60 5.20 10.12
CA GLU A 19 -2.55 6.38 10.99
C GLU A 19 -1.29 6.37 11.87
N PHE A 20 -0.70 7.54 12.09
CA PHE A 20 0.51 7.75 12.87
C PHE A 20 0.40 8.98 13.78
N GLY A 21 1.24 9.06 14.81
CA GLY A 21 1.22 10.18 15.76
C GLY A 21 1.78 11.49 15.20
N ASP A 22 2.65 11.43 14.19
CA ASP A 22 3.34 12.58 13.61
C ASP A 22 3.82 12.30 12.18
N PHE A 23 4.44 13.31 11.55
CA PHE A 23 4.99 13.21 10.20
C PHE A 23 6.22 12.28 10.10
N GLU A 24 7.06 12.23 11.13
CA GLU A 24 8.30 11.43 11.08
C GLU A 24 7.97 9.94 11.07
N GLN A 25 7.00 9.51 11.88
CA GLN A 25 6.50 8.14 11.89
C GLN A 25 5.88 7.75 10.55
N ALA A 26 5.02 8.60 9.97
CA ALA A 26 4.44 8.36 8.66
C ALA A 26 5.50 8.25 7.56
N LYS A 27 6.47 9.18 7.54
CA LYS A 27 7.58 9.15 6.57
C LYS A 27 8.45 7.89 6.74
N ASN A 28 8.75 7.49 7.98
CA ASN A 28 9.54 6.28 8.25
C ASN A 28 8.83 5.02 7.75
N PHE A 29 7.50 4.95 7.88
CA PHE A 29 6.72 3.86 7.30
C PHE A 29 6.80 3.86 5.76
N VAL A 30 6.66 5.03 5.12
CA VAL A 30 6.84 5.18 3.66
C VAL A 30 8.23 4.69 3.21
N ASP A 31 9.29 5.06 3.94
CA ASP A 31 10.65 4.61 3.62
C ASP A 31 10.77 3.08 3.69
N GLN A 32 10.11 2.43 4.66
CA GLN A 32 10.11 0.96 4.80
C GLN A 32 9.37 0.25 3.67
N ILE A 33 8.12 0.65 3.40
CA ILE A 33 7.31 0.02 2.33
C ILE A 33 7.92 0.25 0.94
N SER A 34 8.66 1.35 0.75
CA SER A 34 9.34 1.63 -0.52
C SER A 34 10.35 0.54 -0.92
N GLN A 35 10.91 -0.17 0.07
CA GLN A 35 11.81 -1.31 -0.17
C GLN A 35 11.04 -2.53 -0.68
N LEU A 36 9.84 -2.77 -0.14
CA LEU A 36 8.97 -3.86 -0.61
C LEU A 36 8.58 -3.65 -2.07
N PHE A 37 8.36 -2.41 -2.51
CA PHE A 37 8.05 -2.13 -3.91
C PHE A 37 9.16 -2.60 -4.86
N GLN A 38 10.42 -2.45 -4.45
CA GLN A 38 11.56 -2.90 -5.25
C GLN A 38 11.68 -4.42 -5.26
N VAL A 39 11.45 -5.08 -4.11
CA VAL A 39 11.50 -6.54 -3.98
C VAL A 39 10.41 -7.20 -4.85
N HIS A 40 9.21 -6.64 -4.85
CA HIS A 40 8.08 -7.14 -5.62
C HIS A 40 8.09 -6.69 -7.08
N ASN A 41 8.95 -5.72 -7.44
CA ASN A 41 8.93 -5.01 -8.72
C ASN A 41 7.51 -4.54 -9.10
N HIS A 42 6.82 -3.97 -8.10
CA HIS A 42 5.45 -3.47 -8.20
C HIS A 42 5.30 -2.30 -7.25
N HIS A 43 4.70 -1.20 -7.70
CA HIS A 43 4.73 0.08 -6.99
C HIS A 43 3.32 0.56 -6.68
N ALA A 44 3.09 0.98 -5.45
CA ALA A 44 1.85 1.67 -5.05
C ALA A 44 1.93 3.16 -5.39
N ASP A 45 0.78 3.78 -5.63
CA ASP A 45 0.62 5.22 -5.43
C ASP A 45 0.59 5.49 -3.92
N VAL A 46 1.40 6.44 -3.45
CA VAL A 46 1.57 6.74 -2.02
C VAL A 46 1.23 8.21 -1.74
N HIS A 47 0.26 8.43 -0.86
CA HIS A 47 -0.12 9.73 -0.36
C HIS A 47 0.12 9.78 1.15
N PHE A 48 1.00 10.66 1.63
CA PHE A 48 1.29 10.75 3.07
C PHE A 48 1.48 12.18 3.54
N GLY A 49 1.30 12.38 4.85
CA GLY A 49 1.40 13.70 5.48
C GLY A 49 1.49 13.59 6.99
N TRP A 50 1.05 14.62 7.71
CA TRP A 50 1.07 14.60 9.17
C TRP A 50 0.15 13.51 9.71
N GLY A 51 0.73 12.42 10.21
CA GLY A 51 0.00 11.36 10.89
C GLY A 51 -0.76 10.39 9.98
N TYR A 52 -0.50 10.34 8.67
CA TYR A 52 -1.17 9.40 7.79
C TYR A 52 -0.32 8.93 6.60
N VAL A 53 -0.62 7.71 6.13
CA VAL A 53 -0.18 7.15 4.85
C VAL A 53 -1.36 6.44 4.20
N VAL A 54 -1.72 6.81 2.98
CA VAL A 54 -2.70 6.14 2.13
C VAL A 54 -1.97 5.50 0.97
N LEU A 55 -2.26 4.22 0.74
CA LEU A 55 -1.71 3.42 -0.34
C LEU A 55 -2.80 3.06 -1.33
N GLU A 56 -2.48 3.12 -2.62
CA GLU A 56 -3.33 2.62 -3.70
C GLU A 56 -2.54 1.67 -4.59
N LEU A 57 -3.13 0.51 -4.87
CA LEU A 57 -2.54 -0.54 -5.67
C LEU A 57 -3.47 -0.90 -6.82
N MET A 58 -2.89 -0.94 -8.02
CA MET A 58 -3.51 -1.47 -9.22
C MET A 58 -2.40 -1.83 -10.22
N THR A 59 -2.56 -2.96 -10.91
CA THR A 59 -1.61 -3.36 -11.95
C THR A 59 -1.85 -2.56 -13.22
N HIS A 60 -1.07 -1.49 -13.42
CA HIS A 60 -1.27 -0.50 -14.50
C HIS A 60 -1.46 -1.10 -15.90
N ASP A 61 -0.65 -2.09 -16.26
CA ASP A 61 -0.70 -2.72 -17.59
C ASP A 61 -2.03 -3.47 -17.84
N GLN A 62 -2.69 -3.91 -16.77
CA GLN A 62 -3.94 -4.66 -16.84
C GLN A 62 -5.17 -3.81 -16.47
N GLN A 63 -4.95 -2.60 -15.96
CA GLN A 63 -6.01 -1.71 -15.47
C GLN A 63 -6.96 -2.39 -14.48
N ALA A 64 -6.42 -3.27 -13.62
CA ALA A 64 -7.19 -4.09 -12.70
C ALA A 64 -6.36 -4.47 -11.46
N ILE A 65 -7.05 -4.84 -10.38
CA ILE A 65 -6.44 -5.49 -9.21
C ILE A 65 -6.05 -6.91 -9.61
N THR A 66 -4.78 -7.25 -9.43
CA THR A 66 -4.25 -8.58 -9.70
C THR A 66 -3.62 -9.19 -8.44
N GLU A 67 -3.08 -10.39 -8.56
CA GLU A 67 -2.32 -11.04 -7.49
C GLU A 67 -1.08 -10.23 -7.08
N LEU A 68 -0.49 -9.41 -7.97
CA LEU A 68 0.63 -8.54 -7.62
C LEU A 68 0.23 -7.50 -6.57
N ASP A 69 -0.97 -6.93 -6.71
CA ASP A 69 -1.53 -5.96 -5.78
C ASP A 69 -1.83 -6.62 -4.43
N LEU A 70 -2.44 -7.82 -4.44
CA LEU A 70 -2.75 -8.56 -3.21
C LEU A 70 -1.47 -8.98 -2.46
N ASN A 71 -0.47 -9.52 -3.17
CA ASN A 71 0.78 -9.98 -2.57
C ASN A 71 1.58 -8.81 -1.97
N LEU A 72 1.58 -7.64 -2.61
CA LEU A 72 2.24 -6.46 -2.06
C LEU A 72 1.49 -5.92 -0.84
N ALA A 73 0.17 -5.88 -0.87
CA ALA A 73 -0.65 -5.49 0.27
C ALA A 73 -0.44 -6.40 1.49
N ASP A 74 -0.35 -7.72 1.28
CA ASP A 74 -0.03 -8.69 2.35
C ASP A 74 1.38 -8.44 2.92
N ALA A 75 2.39 -8.22 2.07
CA ALA A 75 3.75 -7.92 2.54
C ALA A 75 3.82 -6.60 3.34
N ILE A 76 3.04 -5.58 2.97
CA ILE A 76 2.95 -4.33 3.73
C ILE A 76 2.31 -4.57 5.11
N ASN A 77 1.28 -5.42 5.19
CA ASN A 77 0.63 -5.76 6.45
C ASN A 77 1.59 -6.44 7.44
N GLU A 78 2.64 -7.13 6.98
CA GLU A 78 3.67 -7.71 7.86
C GLU A 78 4.57 -6.67 8.54
N LEU A 79 4.58 -5.41 8.06
CA LEU A 79 5.32 -4.30 8.68
C LEU A 79 4.51 -3.55 9.74
N ARG A 80 3.23 -3.88 9.89
CA ARG A 80 2.28 -3.21 10.79
C ARG A 80 2.39 -3.68 12.24
#